data_AF-A0A2N0B3D2-F1
#
_entry.id   AF-A0A2N0B3D2-F1
#
_cell.length_a   1.000
_cell.length_b   1.000
_cell.length_c   1.000
_cell.angle_alpha   90.00
_cell.angle_beta   90.00
_cell.angle_gamma   90.00
#
_symmetry.space_group_name_H-M   'P 1'
#
loop_
_entity.id
_entity.type
_entity.pdbx_description
1 polymer ?
#
loop_
_entity_poly.entity_id
_entity_poly.type
_entity_poly.pdbx_seq_one_letter_code
_entity_poly.pdbx_strand_id
1 'polypeptide(L)'
;MFLFWHNDLVVGRGSRGSLRRSPQILRRLISSVSPFVSISLRSSASVLVLLFSSVLYAQPIQKIDSFDTITSLDSGKEHTWEITTQKLDPVSFSRSYLEGESSSGIRWEPYKAPGVFQLPDVSIETVYLLKKFVAPKDWNASSISIRLGTITDKDRTYLNGKLIGATGDGNSTFPQAYDKIRIYTIPPGLIRKGQENLILVEVKKFFRKEVGIEQDRTEIGDSSLIQKDLLRAEYIKILLLMIYLTVGGYFLFLYVRRRTDKENLYYGLFTLLLVVYQFLRNQTKYDLGIEFIYMKKLEYIILTILIPVFAAFIRTYFKFERNLFSSVLDGIYLCFTLFYVVSNDVIHYNMLNKHVVQYGWFLYVGMITYYLVRRMIAKNRDALLILGGVLIIVIAGVLDTLGARNIIVFPRIVGYAFLFFILSIATILANKFVRLNEEVEELN
;
A
#
# COMPACT_ATOMS: atom_id res chain seq x y z
N MET A 1 -10.55 -4.19 2.92
CA MET A 1 -10.85 -3.19 3.98
C MET A 1 -9.57 -2.69 4.65
N PHE A 2 -8.76 -3.56 5.27
CA PHE A 2 -7.49 -3.13 5.88
C PHE A 2 -6.44 -2.64 4.87
N LEU A 3 -6.37 -3.26 3.68
CA LEU A 3 -5.53 -2.81 2.54
C LEU A 3 -5.70 -1.34 2.10
N PHE A 4 -6.73 -0.65 2.58
CA PHE A 4 -7.07 0.72 2.19
C PHE A 4 -6.95 1.72 3.34
N TRP A 5 -6.64 1.24 4.54
CA TRP A 5 -6.34 2.07 5.72
C TRP A 5 -4.89 2.56 5.67
N HIS A 6 -4.46 3.04 4.50
CA HIS A 6 -3.06 3.37 4.24
C HIS A 6 -2.71 4.80 4.69
N ASN A 7 -3.68 5.71 4.86
CA ASN A 7 -3.35 7.15 4.86
C ASN A 7 -3.89 8.00 6.01
N ASP A 8 -4.13 7.48 7.22
CA ASP A 8 -4.21 8.33 8.42
C ASP A 8 -4.10 7.48 9.68
N LEU A 9 -2.99 7.60 10.39
CA LEU A 9 -2.85 7.56 11.86
C LEU A 9 -1.35 7.53 12.18
N VAL A 10 -0.69 8.67 11.95
CA VAL A 10 0.47 9.07 12.75
C VAL A 10 -0.05 10.21 13.62
N VAL A 11 -0.50 9.87 14.82
CA VAL A 11 -0.90 10.83 15.83
C VAL A 11 0.34 11.65 16.17
N GLY A 12 0.34 12.91 15.75
CA GLY A 12 1.29 13.91 16.21
C GLY A 12 1.17 14.06 17.73
N ARG A 13 2.19 13.62 18.46
CA ARG A 13 2.47 14.16 19.79
C ARG A 13 3.11 15.53 19.59
N GLY A 14 2.31 16.57 19.71
CA GLY A 14 2.76 17.96 19.66
C GLY A 14 2.13 18.79 20.78
N SER A 15 3.00 19.24 21.69
CA SER A 15 2.90 20.44 22.53
C SER A 15 1.77 20.59 23.56
N ARG A 16 2.20 20.58 24.83
CA ARG A 16 1.57 21.26 25.98
C ARG A 16 1.41 22.76 25.69
N GLY A 17 0.25 23.34 26.04
CA GLY A 17 0.04 24.79 26.06
C GLY A 17 -1.35 25.22 26.53
N SER A 18 -1.42 25.65 27.80
CA SER A 18 -2.38 26.57 28.46
C SER A 18 -3.90 26.32 28.47
N LEU A 19 -4.38 25.84 29.62
CA LEU A 19 -5.42 26.44 30.48
C LEU A 19 -6.43 27.43 29.87
N ARG A 20 -7.72 27.06 29.89
CA ARG A 20 -8.76 27.80 30.64
C ARG A 20 -10.12 27.08 30.69
N ARG A 21 -10.65 27.04 31.92
CA ARG A 21 -12.07 26.98 32.36
C ARG A 21 -12.84 25.65 32.22
N SER A 22 -13.08 25.08 33.40
CA SER A 22 -14.17 24.18 33.76
C SER A 22 -15.54 24.89 33.71
N PRO A 23 -16.70 24.20 33.84
CA PRO A 23 -17.11 23.62 35.12
C PRO A 23 -17.77 22.24 35.07
N GLN A 24 -17.56 21.51 36.17
CA GLN A 24 -18.53 20.70 36.94
C GLN A 24 -19.46 19.76 36.16
N ILE A 25 -19.22 18.45 36.32
CA ILE A 25 -20.17 17.35 36.64
C ILE A 25 -19.45 16.07 36.21
N LEU A 26 -18.60 15.52 37.09
CA LEU A 26 -18.26 14.09 37.18
C LEU A 26 -17.30 13.86 38.36
N ARG A 27 -17.70 14.34 39.55
CA ARG A 27 -17.16 13.89 40.83
C ARG A 27 -18.30 13.21 41.57
N ARG A 28 -18.43 11.90 41.44
CA ARG A 28 -19.09 10.98 42.38
C ARG A 28 -19.10 9.60 41.75
N LEU A 29 -18.03 8.86 41.98
CA LEU A 29 -18.02 7.42 42.23
C LEU A 29 -16.55 7.01 42.38
N ILE A 30 -16.28 6.23 43.43
CA ILE A 30 -14.98 5.71 43.86
C ILE A 30 -14.25 6.64 44.84
N SER A 31 -14.86 6.76 46.02
CA SER A 31 -14.17 6.85 47.30
C SER A 31 -13.82 5.44 47.77
N SER A 32 -12.54 5.12 47.94
CA SER A 32 -12.09 4.27 49.05
C SER A 32 -10.56 4.23 49.11
N VAL A 33 -10.05 4.56 50.29
CA VAL A 33 -8.71 4.28 50.84
C VAL A 33 -7.59 5.29 50.52
N SER A 34 -7.43 6.22 51.46
CA SER A 34 -6.16 6.86 51.89
C SER A 34 -5.74 6.21 53.24
N PRO A 35 -4.64 6.61 53.93
CA PRO A 35 -3.57 7.54 53.55
C PRO A 35 -2.14 7.02 53.89
N PHE A 36 -1.10 7.69 53.39
CA PHE A 36 0.03 8.06 54.26
C PHE A 36 0.52 9.46 53.89
N VAL A 37 0.61 10.26 54.94
CA VAL A 37 0.88 11.70 55.04
C VAL A 37 2.40 11.89 55.15
N SER A 38 2.99 12.61 54.20
CA SER A 38 3.66 13.92 54.37
C SER A 38 5.03 13.93 55.08
N ILE A 39 5.94 14.75 54.55
CA ILE A 39 6.90 15.65 55.21
C ILE A 39 7.99 15.96 54.15
N SER A 40 7.96 17.12 53.50
CA SER A 40 8.49 18.44 53.91
C SER A 40 10.01 18.60 53.74
N LEU A 41 10.33 19.60 52.90
CA LEU A 41 11.44 20.55 52.96
C LEU A 41 12.86 20.16 52.49
N ARG A 42 13.26 20.92 51.46
CA ARG A 42 14.55 21.59 51.24
C ARG A 42 15.78 20.69 51.04
N SER A 43 16.29 20.69 49.80
CA SER A 43 17.60 21.28 49.49
C SER A 43 17.95 21.08 48.01
N SER A 44 18.67 22.06 47.46
CA SER A 44 19.52 21.93 46.27
C SER A 44 18.82 21.94 44.91
N ALA A 45 18.49 23.14 44.45
CA ALA A 45 18.36 23.44 43.03
C ALA A 45 19.73 23.32 42.36
N SER A 46 20.05 22.12 41.87
CA SER A 46 21.15 21.90 40.93
C SER A 46 20.60 22.02 39.52
N VAL A 47 20.93 23.15 38.88
CA VAL A 47 20.74 23.41 37.46
C VAL A 47 21.50 22.33 36.68
N LEU A 48 20.77 21.35 36.12
CA LEU A 48 21.30 20.46 35.09
C LEU A 48 20.64 20.84 33.77
N VAL A 49 21.17 21.89 33.14
CA VAL A 49 20.91 22.15 31.71
C VAL A 49 21.64 21.03 30.96
N LEU A 50 20.90 19.97 30.63
CA LEU A 50 21.34 18.99 29.63
C LEU A 50 21.35 19.68 28.27
N LEU A 51 22.46 20.33 27.95
CA LEU A 51 22.87 20.60 26.58
C LEU A 51 23.08 19.26 25.89
N PHE A 52 22.01 18.67 25.36
CA PHE A 52 22.12 17.70 24.27
C PHE A 52 22.64 18.46 23.05
N SER A 53 23.95 18.66 23.02
CA SER A 53 24.68 18.85 21.77
C SER A 53 24.42 17.58 20.96
N SER A 54 23.55 17.71 19.96
CA SER A 54 23.38 16.69 18.93
C SER A 54 24.68 16.71 18.13
N VAL A 55 25.66 15.94 18.59
CA VAL A 55 26.77 15.49 17.75
C VAL A 55 26.11 14.73 16.61
N LEU A 56 26.00 15.38 15.45
CA LEU A 56 25.69 14.74 14.18
C LEU A 56 26.84 13.76 13.90
N TYR A 57 26.76 12.56 14.45
CA TYR A 57 27.59 11.46 13.98
C TYR A 57 27.18 11.20 12.53
N ALA A 58 28.07 11.54 11.60
CA ALA A 58 27.96 11.07 10.22
C ALA A 58 27.87 9.53 10.27
N GLN A 59 26.75 8.97 9.83
CA GLN A 59 26.60 7.53 9.79
C GLN A 59 27.63 6.94 8.83
N PRO A 60 28.24 5.78 9.16
CA PRO A 60 29.22 5.15 8.29
C PRO A 60 28.59 4.82 6.94
N ILE A 61 29.33 5.06 5.86
CA ILE A 61 28.88 4.77 4.51
C ILE A 61 28.82 3.25 4.33
N GLN A 62 27.71 2.76 3.77
CA GLN A 62 27.48 1.34 3.54
C GLN A 62 28.53 0.77 2.57
N LYS A 63 29.25 -0.27 2.99
CA LYS A 63 30.17 -1.00 2.10
C LYS A 63 29.45 -2.20 1.51
N ILE A 64 29.55 -2.37 0.20
CA ILE A 64 28.96 -3.49 -0.52
C ILE A 64 30.06 -4.51 -0.80
N ASP A 65 29.85 -5.76 -0.39
CA ASP A 65 30.85 -6.83 -0.49
C ASP A 65 30.95 -7.41 -1.91
N SER A 66 29.81 -7.61 -2.58
CA SER A 66 29.74 -8.06 -3.97
C SER A 66 28.44 -7.61 -4.64
N PHE A 67 28.50 -7.38 -5.95
CA PHE A 67 27.31 -7.19 -6.79
C PHE A 67 26.79 -8.49 -7.41
N ASP A 68 27.46 -9.62 -7.23
CA ASP A 68 27.00 -10.93 -7.70
C ASP A 68 25.74 -11.41 -6.95
N THR A 69 25.48 -10.81 -5.79
CA THR A 69 24.30 -11.01 -4.96
C THR A 69 23.52 -9.71 -4.78
N ILE A 70 22.24 -9.82 -4.48
CA ILE A 70 21.40 -8.65 -4.18
C ILE A 70 21.72 -8.16 -2.76
N THR A 71 22.05 -6.88 -2.64
CA THR A 71 22.29 -6.21 -1.36
C THR A 71 21.21 -5.16 -1.12
N SER A 72 20.61 -5.16 0.08
CA SER A 72 19.62 -4.15 0.47
C SER A 72 20.27 -2.79 0.67
N LEU A 73 19.60 -1.75 0.18
CA LEU A 73 19.93 -0.35 0.41
C LEU A 73 18.97 0.31 1.42
N ASP A 74 18.06 -0.46 2.02
CA ASP A 74 17.05 0.07 2.94
C ASP A 74 17.69 0.78 4.13
N SER A 75 16.96 1.73 4.71
CA SER A 75 17.40 2.44 5.90
C SER A 75 17.36 1.50 7.11
N GLY A 76 18.54 1.18 7.62
CA GLY A 76 18.76 0.42 8.84
C GLY A 76 19.16 1.30 10.03
N LYS A 77 19.73 0.68 11.07
CA LYS A 77 20.29 1.41 12.23
C LYS A 77 21.62 2.09 11.90
N GLU A 78 22.39 1.48 11.00
CA GLU A 78 23.78 1.86 10.70
C GLU A 78 23.91 2.72 9.45
N HIS A 79 23.01 2.53 8.48
CA HIS A 79 23.04 3.21 7.19
C HIS A 79 21.62 3.64 6.84
N THR A 80 21.42 4.92 6.56
CA THR A 80 20.11 5.48 6.20
C THR A 80 20.21 6.26 4.90
N TRP A 81 19.09 6.34 4.18
CA TRP A 81 18.91 7.36 3.16
C TRP A 81 18.85 8.75 3.80
N GLU A 82 19.17 9.77 3.02
CA GLU A 82 19.06 11.17 3.39
C GLU A 82 18.06 11.86 2.46
N ILE A 83 17.37 12.89 2.94
CA ILE A 83 16.45 13.71 2.15
C ILE A 83 16.79 15.19 2.31
N THR A 84 16.62 15.96 1.24
CA THR A 84 16.59 17.41 1.31
C THR A 84 15.47 17.98 0.45
N THR A 85 14.92 19.10 0.91
CA THR A 85 13.91 19.90 0.20
C THR A 85 14.54 21.10 -0.51
N GLN A 86 15.85 21.32 -0.30
CA GLN A 86 16.58 22.41 -0.95
C GLN A 86 16.81 22.05 -2.42
N LYS A 87 16.57 23.01 -3.31
CA LYS A 87 16.85 22.83 -4.73
C LYS A 87 18.35 22.65 -4.94
N LEU A 88 18.71 21.63 -5.71
CA LEU A 88 20.08 21.36 -6.12
C LEU A 88 20.09 20.85 -7.55
N ASP A 89 21.21 21.05 -8.24
CA ASP A 89 21.46 20.39 -9.52
C ASP A 89 22.19 19.05 -9.26
N PRO A 90 21.58 17.90 -9.62
CA PRO A 90 22.14 16.58 -9.34
C PRO A 90 23.56 16.36 -9.85
N VAL A 91 23.89 16.96 -10.99
CA VAL A 91 25.16 16.75 -11.69
C VAL A 91 26.29 17.49 -10.98
N SER A 92 26.13 18.79 -10.76
CA SER A 92 27.11 19.62 -10.05
C SER A 92 27.30 19.18 -8.61
N PHE A 93 26.22 18.87 -7.88
CA PHE A 93 26.30 18.36 -6.52
C PHE A 93 27.15 17.08 -6.43
N SER A 94 26.87 16.12 -7.32
CA SER A 94 27.60 14.85 -7.33
C SER A 94 29.08 15.05 -7.66
N ARG A 95 29.40 15.95 -8.60
CA ARG A 95 30.79 16.27 -8.95
C ARG A 95 31.55 16.85 -7.77
N SER A 96 31.04 17.94 -7.16
CA SER A 96 31.70 18.60 -6.05
C SER A 96 31.88 17.67 -4.84
N TYR A 97 30.87 16.84 -4.52
CA TYR A 97 31.02 15.85 -3.45
C TYR A 97 32.15 14.85 -3.75
N LEU A 98 32.18 14.31 -4.97
CA LEU A 98 33.12 13.27 -5.37
C LEU A 98 34.56 13.78 -5.52
N GLU A 99 34.74 15.08 -5.74
CA GLU A 99 36.02 15.79 -5.80
C GLU A 99 36.50 16.27 -4.42
N GLY A 100 35.69 16.08 -3.37
CA GLY A 100 36.04 16.47 -1.99
C GLY A 100 35.93 17.97 -1.74
N GLU A 101 35.28 18.72 -2.64
CA GLU A 101 34.95 20.12 -2.41
C GLU A 101 33.92 20.21 -1.28
N SER A 102 34.04 21.24 -0.42
CA SER A 102 33.07 21.47 0.66
C SER A 102 31.67 21.53 0.05
N SER A 103 30.89 20.47 0.28
CA SER A 103 29.58 20.30 -0.30
C SER A 103 28.78 21.58 -0.06
N SER A 104 28.31 22.19 -1.16
CA SER A 104 27.28 23.24 -1.20
C SER A 104 26.39 23.13 0.03
N GLY A 105 26.23 24.21 0.82
CA GLY A 105 25.62 24.27 2.17
C GLY A 105 24.18 23.73 2.33
N ILE A 106 23.92 22.56 1.75
CA ILE A 106 22.69 21.82 1.65
C ILE A 106 22.59 21.01 2.93
N ARG A 107 21.47 21.21 3.60
CA ARG A 107 21.14 20.45 4.79
C ARG A 107 20.43 19.17 4.38
N TRP A 108 21.00 18.05 4.80
CA TRP A 108 20.44 16.71 4.65
C TRP A 108 19.79 16.26 5.96
N GLU A 109 18.64 15.63 5.87
CA GLU A 109 17.93 15.04 7.00
C GLU A 109 17.86 13.51 6.84
N PRO A 110 18.01 12.72 7.91
CA PRO A 110 17.83 11.28 7.83
C PRO A 110 16.43 10.89 7.34
N TYR A 111 16.36 10.03 6.34
CA TYR A 111 15.13 9.52 5.74
C TYR A 111 15.09 7.99 5.82
N LYS A 112 13.98 7.47 6.35
CA LYS A 112 13.76 6.03 6.49
C LYS A 112 13.08 5.49 5.23
N ALA A 113 13.88 5.12 4.23
CA ALA A 113 13.42 4.39 3.06
C ALA A 113 13.44 2.87 3.35
N PRO A 114 12.46 2.10 2.87
CA PRO A 114 11.20 2.54 2.29
C PRO A 114 10.32 3.19 3.38
N GLY A 115 9.55 4.22 3.02
CA GLY A 115 8.65 4.91 3.93
C GLY A 115 8.19 6.25 3.37
N VAL A 116 7.08 6.77 3.90
CA VAL A 116 6.54 8.06 3.46
C VAL A 116 7.19 9.19 4.26
N PHE A 117 7.79 10.16 3.57
CA PHE A 117 8.22 11.42 4.18
C PHE A 117 7.07 12.42 4.13
N GLN A 118 6.78 13.06 5.26
CA GLN A 118 5.76 14.10 5.36
C GLN A 118 6.41 15.46 5.25
N LEU A 119 6.09 16.18 4.18
CA LEU A 119 6.65 17.50 3.90
C LEU A 119 6.16 18.53 4.92
N PRO A 120 7.07 19.42 5.38
CA PRO A 120 6.71 20.50 6.30
C PRO A 120 5.82 21.54 5.59
N ASP A 121 6.07 21.80 4.31
CA ASP A 121 5.33 22.73 3.47
C ASP A 121 4.80 22.04 2.20
N VAL A 122 3.54 22.34 1.86
CA VAL A 122 2.82 21.83 0.69
C VAL A 122 3.38 22.41 -0.63
N SER A 123 4.02 23.58 -0.56
CA SER A 123 4.60 24.29 -1.71
C SER A 123 5.81 23.56 -2.34
N ILE A 124 6.44 22.65 -1.59
CA ILE A 124 7.66 21.94 -2.01
C ILE A 124 7.28 20.86 -3.02
N GLU A 125 7.43 21.12 -4.33
CA GLU A 125 7.08 20.15 -5.38
C GLU A 125 8.11 19.02 -5.56
N THR A 126 9.39 19.32 -5.32
CA THR A 126 10.51 18.41 -5.59
C THR A 126 11.36 18.24 -4.35
N VAL A 127 11.77 17.00 -4.09
CA VAL A 127 12.76 16.64 -3.07
C VAL A 127 13.88 15.81 -3.69
N TYR A 128 14.99 15.73 -2.98
CA TYR A 128 16.14 14.93 -3.38
C TYR A 128 16.44 13.91 -2.30
N LEU A 129 16.54 12.64 -2.70
CA LEU A 129 16.95 11.54 -1.84
C LEU A 129 18.40 11.16 -2.17
N LEU A 130 19.21 10.91 -1.15
CA LEU A 130 20.61 10.55 -1.30
C LEU A 130 20.92 9.25 -0.57
N LYS A 131 21.63 8.36 -1.26
CA LYS A 131 22.26 7.17 -0.67
C LYS A 131 23.71 7.11 -1.10
N LYS A 132 24.58 6.82 -0.13
CA LYS A 132 26.03 6.68 -0.31
C LYS A 132 26.42 5.23 -0.09
N PHE A 133 27.32 4.72 -0.92
CA PHE A 133 27.87 3.38 -0.72
C PHE A 133 29.30 3.26 -1.25
N VAL A 134 30.10 2.35 -0.70
CA VAL A 134 31.40 1.95 -1.24
C VAL A 134 31.22 0.70 -2.08
N ALA A 135 31.59 0.76 -3.35
CA ALA A 135 31.48 -0.38 -4.27
C ALA A 135 32.59 -1.42 -4.02
N PRO A 136 32.34 -2.72 -4.30
CA PRO A 136 33.40 -3.71 -4.35
C PRO A 136 34.43 -3.36 -5.44
N LYS A 137 35.64 -3.92 -5.33
CA LYS A 137 36.69 -3.72 -6.34
C LYS A 137 36.38 -4.52 -7.61
N ASP A 138 35.85 -5.72 -7.45
CA ASP A 138 35.56 -6.66 -8.54
C ASP A 138 34.26 -7.43 -8.27
N TRP A 139 33.65 -7.90 -9.36
CA TRP A 139 32.42 -8.69 -9.41
C TRP A 139 32.35 -9.41 -10.77
N ASN A 140 31.53 -10.46 -10.85
CA ASN A 140 31.32 -11.26 -12.05
C ASN A 140 29.99 -10.94 -12.77
N ALA A 141 29.05 -10.31 -12.09
CA ALA A 141 27.76 -9.91 -12.63
C ALA A 141 27.94 -9.11 -13.94
N SER A 142 27.26 -9.57 -15.00
CA SER A 142 27.36 -8.97 -16.34
C SER A 142 26.75 -7.57 -16.43
N SER A 143 25.79 -7.28 -15.56
CA SER A 143 25.04 -6.02 -15.50
C SER A 143 24.57 -5.78 -14.07
N ILE A 144 24.59 -4.52 -13.63
CA ILE A 144 24.15 -4.12 -12.29
C ILE A 144 22.92 -3.23 -12.41
N SER A 145 21.91 -3.45 -11.58
CA SER A 145 20.73 -2.60 -11.48
C SER A 145 20.49 -2.12 -10.05
N ILE A 146 19.81 -1.00 -9.93
CA ILE A 146 19.25 -0.51 -8.66
C ILE A 146 17.73 -0.65 -8.71
N ARG A 147 17.16 -1.23 -7.66
CA ARG A 147 15.72 -1.25 -7.38
C ARG A 147 15.42 -0.16 -6.34
N LEU A 148 14.43 0.69 -6.59
CA LEU A 148 14.06 1.80 -5.68
C LEU A 148 12.60 1.72 -5.19
N GLY A 149 11.99 0.53 -5.24
CA GLY A 149 10.59 0.36 -4.87
C GLY A 149 9.64 1.31 -5.64
N THR A 150 8.53 1.71 -5.01
CA THR A 150 7.57 2.67 -5.57
C THR A 150 7.85 4.09 -5.10
N ILE A 151 7.88 5.04 -6.03
CA ILE A 151 8.18 6.45 -5.75
C ILE A 151 6.99 7.32 -6.17
N THR A 152 6.57 8.25 -5.31
CA THR A 152 5.43 9.14 -5.58
C THR A 152 5.88 10.51 -6.09
N ASP A 153 5.63 10.87 -7.35
CA ASP A 153 5.09 10.08 -8.47
C ASP A 153 6.13 9.86 -9.57
N LYS A 154 7.04 10.82 -9.72
CA LYS A 154 7.98 10.90 -10.83
C LYS A 154 9.37 11.04 -10.28
N ASP A 155 10.31 10.42 -10.96
CA ASP A 155 11.70 10.43 -10.51
C ASP A 155 12.70 10.50 -11.65
N ARG A 156 13.84 11.10 -11.33
CA ARG A 156 15.08 10.99 -12.09
C ARG A 156 16.16 10.50 -11.15
N THR A 157 16.77 9.37 -11.49
CA THR A 157 17.78 8.73 -10.66
C THR A 157 19.15 8.87 -11.32
N TYR A 158 20.10 9.37 -10.55
CA TYR A 158 21.47 9.62 -10.95
C TYR A 158 22.42 8.75 -10.13
N LEU A 159 23.46 8.23 -10.79
CA LEU A 159 24.62 7.62 -10.14
C LEU A 159 25.84 8.47 -10.47
N ASN A 160 26.52 8.98 -9.44
CA ASN A 160 27.72 9.82 -9.59
C ASN A 160 27.50 11.00 -10.56
N GLY A 161 26.32 11.62 -10.52
CA GLY A 161 25.94 12.74 -11.39
C GLY A 161 25.51 12.38 -12.81
N LYS A 162 25.54 11.10 -13.21
CA LYS A 162 25.03 10.64 -14.51
C LYS A 162 23.64 10.03 -14.35
N LEU A 163 22.68 10.45 -15.17
CA LEU A 163 21.32 9.90 -15.19
C LEU A 163 21.37 8.42 -15.58
N ILE A 164 20.81 7.55 -14.74
CA ILE A 164 20.69 6.10 -14.99
C ILE A 164 19.26 5.66 -15.29
N GLY A 165 18.27 6.49 -14.96
CA GLY A 165 16.88 6.18 -15.23
C GLY A 165 15.94 7.30 -14.84
N ALA A 166 14.77 7.31 -15.45
CA ALA A 166 13.71 8.25 -15.16
C ALA A 166 12.35 7.57 -15.36
N THR A 167 11.37 7.96 -14.55
CA THR A 167 9.98 7.54 -14.73
C THR A 167 9.05 8.73 -14.62
N GLY A 168 8.17 8.84 -15.62
CA GLY A 168 7.23 9.94 -15.77
C GLY A 168 7.87 11.19 -16.39
N ASP A 169 7.00 12.07 -16.87
CA ASP A 169 7.31 13.39 -17.40
C ASP A 169 7.18 14.44 -16.29
N GLY A 170 8.31 15.05 -15.94
CA GLY A 170 8.40 16.10 -14.93
C GLY A 170 7.55 17.35 -15.25
N ASN A 171 7.18 17.57 -16.51
CA ASN A 171 6.34 18.70 -16.92
C ASN A 171 4.84 18.39 -16.83
N SER A 172 4.47 17.12 -16.81
CA SER A 172 3.07 16.73 -16.71
C SER A 172 2.49 17.05 -15.32
N THR A 173 1.24 17.50 -15.27
CA THR A 173 0.47 17.71 -14.04
C THR A 173 -0.32 16.46 -13.62
N PHE A 174 -0.40 15.45 -14.49
CA PHE A 174 -1.09 14.20 -14.24
C PHE A 174 -0.18 13.20 -13.51
N PRO A 175 -0.76 12.31 -12.69
CA PRO A 175 -0.01 11.23 -12.08
C PRO A 175 0.31 10.17 -13.14
N GLN A 176 1.46 9.51 -13.02
CA GLN A 176 1.94 8.60 -14.06
C GLN A 176 2.48 7.27 -13.54
N ALA A 177 2.97 7.18 -12.30
CA ALA A 177 3.72 6.00 -11.88
C ALA A 177 3.88 5.82 -10.36
N TYR A 178 3.03 6.42 -9.53
CA TYR A 178 3.15 6.38 -8.07
C TYR A 178 3.06 4.98 -7.44
N ASP A 179 2.63 3.95 -8.20
CA ASP A 179 2.61 2.55 -7.73
C ASP A 179 3.48 1.59 -8.57
N LYS A 180 4.37 2.14 -9.41
CA LYS A 180 5.32 1.35 -10.21
C LYS A 180 6.61 1.09 -9.44
N ILE A 181 7.14 -0.11 -9.52
CA ILE A 181 8.47 -0.43 -8.97
C ILE A 181 9.53 0.08 -9.95
N ARG A 182 10.52 0.81 -9.43
CA ARG A 182 11.65 1.34 -10.22
C ARG A 182 12.80 0.35 -10.21
N ILE A 183 13.23 -0.06 -11.40
CA ILE A 183 14.47 -0.81 -11.60
C ILE A 183 15.23 -0.12 -12.73
N TYR A 184 16.42 0.39 -12.43
CA TYR A 184 17.27 1.09 -13.39
C TYR A 184 18.60 0.35 -13.55
N THR A 185 18.94 0.01 -14.78
CA THR A 185 20.23 -0.61 -15.11
C THR A 185 21.32 0.45 -15.13
N ILE A 186 22.41 0.18 -14.44
CA ILE A 186 23.56 1.07 -14.38
C ILE A 186 24.40 0.88 -15.66
N PRO A 187 24.71 1.96 -16.41
CA PRO A 187 25.63 1.89 -17.53
C PRO A 187 27.02 1.35 -17.13
N PRO A 188 27.65 0.48 -17.94
CA PRO A 188 29.00 -0.01 -17.67
C PRO A 188 30.00 1.14 -17.44
N GLY A 189 30.92 0.95 -16.51
CA GLY A 189 31.98 1.91 -16.21
C GLY A 189 31.57 3.12 -15.36
N LEU A 190 30.29 3.27 -15.00
CA LEU A 190 29.83 4.39 -14.18
C LEU A 190 30.13 4.21 -12.67
N ILE A 191 30.23 2.96 -12.22
CA ILE A 191 30.54 2.63 -10.81
C ILE A 191 32.03 2.84 -10.55
N ARG A 192 32.35 3.62 -9.52
CA ARG A 192 33.72 3.81 -9.03
C ARG A 192 34.12 2.62 -8.16
N LYS A 193 34.88 1.68 -8.73
CA LYS A 193 35.35 0.45 -8.07
C LYS A 193 36.15 0.74 -6.81
N GLY A 194 35.82 0.08 -5.69
CA GLY A 194 36.53 0.23 -4.41
C GLY A 194 36.44 1.62 -3.77
N GLN A 195 35.58 2.50 -4.29
CA GLN A 195 35.45 3.90 -3.88
C GLN A 195 33.99 4.22 -3.53
N GLU A 196 33.79 5.40 -2.95
CA GLU A 196 32.45 5.94 -2.69
C GLU A 196 31.70 6.25 -4.00
N ASN A 197 30.41 5.95 -3.97
CA ASN A 197 29.45 6.20 -5.03
C ASN A 197 28.19 6.85 -4.42
N LEU A 198 27.53 7.69 -5.21
CA LEU A 198 26.35 8.44 -4.80
C LEU A 198 25.17 8.08 -5.69
N ILE A 199 24.07 7.66 -5.07
CA ILE A 199 22.77 7.54 -5.70
C ILE A 199 21.97 8.76 -5.27
N LEU A 200 21.58 9.58 -6.24
CA LEU A 200 20.74 10.75 -6.02
C LEU A 200 19.43 10.57 -6.79
N VAL A 201 18.31 10.68 -6.09
CA VAL A 201 16.97 10.55 -6.67
C VAL A 201 16.27 11.88 -6.54
N GLU A 202 16.05 12.55 -7.66
CA GLU A 202 15.17 13.70 -7.74
C GLU A 202 13.73 13.19 -7.83
N VAL A 203 12.88 13.53 -6.85
CA VAL A 203 11.50 13.06 -6.77
C VAL A 203 10.56 14.26 -6.86
N LYS A 204 9.66 14.25 -7.85
CA LYS A 204 8.58 15.22 -7.97
C LYS A 204 7.29 14.61 -7.43
N LYS A 205 6.72 15.24 -6.39
CA LYS A 205 5.50 14.76 -5.73
C LYS A 205 4.27 14.97 -6.61
N PHE A 206 3.27 14.12 -6.40
CA PHE A 206 1.92 14.34 -6.92
C PHE A 206 0.94 14.66 -5.79
N PHE A 207 1.06 13.96 -4.66
CA PHE A 207 0.18 14.16 -3.51
C PHE A 207 0.58 15.38 -2.67
N ARG A 208 -0.31 15.80 -1.77
CA ARG A 208 -0.19 17.08 -1.06
C ARG A 208 1.09 17.19 -0.22
N LYS A 209 1.33 16.24 0.67
CA LYS A 209 2.45 16.28 1.63
C LYS A 209 3.32 15.03 1.63
N GLU A 210 2.96 14.02 0.85
CA GLU A 210 3.60 12.70 0.88
C GLU A 210 4.61 12.62 -0.27
N VAL A 211 5.83 12.17 0.03
CA VAL A 211 6.90 11.96 -0.94
C VAL A 211 7.88 10.91 -0.46
N GLY A 212 8.59 10.27 -1.39
CA GLY A 212 9.70 9.37 -1.11
C GLY A 212 9.60 8.03 -1.83
N ILE A 213 10.47 7.11 -1.43
CA ILE A 213 10.41 5.69 -1.77
C ILE A 213 9.44 5.04 -0.78
N GLU A 214 8.15 4.97 -1.13
CA GLU A 214 7.09 4.68 -0.16
C GLU A 214 6.96 3.20 0.18
N GLN A 215 7.07 2.32 -0.82
CA GLN A 215 6.81 0.90 -0.68
C GLN A 215 7.79 0.07 -1.50
N ASP A 216 7.85 -1.22 -1.17
CA ASP A 216 8.85 -2.15 -1.70
C ASP A 216 10.28 -1.75 -1.31
N ARG A 217 11.20 -2.69 -1.41
CA ARG A 217 12.58 -2.52 -0.93
C ARG A 217 13.48 -1.81 -1.94
N THR A 218 14.54 -1.21 -1.42
CA THR A 218 15.65 -0.64 -2.19
C THR A 218 16.81 -1.63 -2.21
N GLU A 219 17.36 -1.90 -3.40
CA GLU A 219 18.38 -2.93 -3.58
C GLU A 219 19.35 -2.57 -4.71
N ILE A 220 20.54 -3.14 -4.67
CA ILE A 220 21.54 -3.09 -5.74
C ILE A 220 22.22 -4.45 -5.89
N GLY A 221 22.54 -4.82 -7.12
CA GLY A 221 23.23 -6.08 -7.44
C GLY A 221 23.00 -6.49 -8.89
N ASP A 222 23.26 -7.76 -9.18
CA ASP A 222 23.10 -8.36 -10.50
C ASP A 222 21.69 -8.11 -11.05
N SER A 223 21.64 -7.46 -12.22
CA SER A 223 20.40 -7.13 -12.92
C SER A 223 19.52 -8.35 -13.18
N SER A 224 20.12 -9.49 -13.53
CA SER A 224 19.38 -10.72 -13.82
C SER A 224 18.68 -11.27 -12.57
N LEU A 225 19.32 -11.17 -11.40
CA LEU A 225 18.73 -11.61 -10.13
C LEU A 225 17.58 -10.70 -9.71
N ILE A 226 17.78 -9.38 -9.79
CA ILE A 226 16.75 -8.39 -9.43
C ILE A 226 15.51 -8.54 -10.33
N GLN A 227 15.70 -8.69 -11.64
CA GLN A 227 14.60 -8.88 -12.58
C GLN A 227 13.89 -10.23 -12.38
N LYS A 228 14.65 -11.31 -12.16
CA LYS A 228 14.09 -12.63 -11.89
C LYS A 228 13.24 -12.64 -10.62
N ASP A 229 13.66 -11.94 -9.57
CA ASP A 229 12.87 -11.79 -8.34
C ASP A 229 11.53 -11.08 -8.61
N LEU A 230 11.55 -9.92 -9.29
CA LEU A 230 10.33 -9.20 -9.64
C LEU A 230 9.40 -10.06 -10.48
N LEU A 231 9.89 -10.62 -11.59
CA LEU A 231 9.08 -11.41 -12.52
C LEU A 231 8.49 -12.64 -11.85
N ARG A 232 9.25 -13.33 -10.99
CA ARG A 232 8.75 -14.49 -10.24
C ARG A 232 7.57 -14.10 -9.35
N ALA A 233 7.68 -13.00 -8.61
CA ALA A 233 6.62 -12.53 -7.73
C ALA A 233 5.36 -12.11 -8.50
N GLU A 234 5.53 -11.41 -9.63
CA GLU A 234 4.39 -10.95 -10.44
C GLU A 234 3.73 -12.09 -11.23
N TYR A 235 4.48 -13.07 -11.73
CA TYR A 235 3.94 -14.21 -12.48
C TYR A 235 3.17 -15.19 -11.59
N ILE A 236 3.57 -15.38 -10.34
CA ILE A 236 2.77 -16.14 -9.36
C ILE A 236 1.39 -15.49 -9.17
N LYS A 237 1.33 -14.15 -9.10
CA LYS A 237 0.05 -13.43 -9.01
C LYS A 237 -0.79 -13.66 -10.27
N ILE A 238 -0.20 -13.57 -11.47
CA ILE A 238 -0.91 -13.82 -12.73
C ILE A 238 -1.46 -15.25 -12.81
N LEU A 239 -0.68 -16.24 -12.38
CA LEU A 239 -1.14 -17.64 -12.33
C LEU A 239 -2.38 -17.79 -11.46
N LEU A 240 -2.40 -17.16 -10.27
CA LEU A 240 -3.57 -17.14 -9.40
C LEU A 240 -4.77 -16.43 -10.07
N LEU A 241 -4.53 -15.33 -10.79
CA LEU A 241 -5.58 -14.64 -11.53
C LEU A 241 -6.21 -15.49 -12.63
N MET A 242 -5.45 -16.37 -13.28
CA MET A 242 -5.99 -17.32 -14.26
C MET A 242 -6.94 -18.34 -13.63
N ILE A 243 -6.64 -18.81 -12.42
CA ILE A 243 -7.55 -19.68 -11.65
C ILE A 243 -8.84 -18.93 -11.33
N TYR A 244 -8.72 -17.70 -10.84
CA TYR A 244 -9.89 -16.88 -10.48
C TYR A 244 -10.73 -16.55 -11.71
N LEU A 245 -10.10 -16.25 -12.84
CA LEU A 245 -10.77 -16.01 -14.12
C LEU A 245 -11.56 -17.24 -14.57
N THR A 246 -10.98 -18.43 -14.44
CA THR A 246 -11.64 -19.70 -14.76
C THR A 246 -12.86 -19.93 -13.87
N VAL A 247 -12.71 -19.75 -12.55
CA VAL A 247 -13.82 -19.90 -11.60
C VAL A 247 -14.93 -18.87 -11.88
N GLY A 248 -14.58 -17.59 -12.04
CA GLY A 248 -15.53 -16.52 -12.34
C GLY A 248 -16.26 -16.76 -13.65
N GLY A 249 -15.53 -17.15 -14.71
CA GLY A 249 -16.08 -17.50 -16.02
C GLY A 249 -17.03 -18.70 -15.94
N TYR A 250 -16.68 -19.74 -15.18
CA TYR A 250 -17.52 -20.91 -14.97
C TYR A 250 -18.88 -20.55 -14.34
N PHE A 251 -18.90 -19.74 -13.29
CA PHE A 251 -20.16 -19.35 -12.65
C PHE A 251 -21.00 -18.40 -13.52
N LEU A 252 -20.38 -17.53 -14.31
CA LEU A 252 -21.11 -16.75 -15.32
C LEU A 252 -21.71 -17.64 -16.39
N PHE A 253 -20.99 -18.67 -16.84
CA PHE A 253 -21.50 -19.66 -17.78
C PHE A 253 -22.71 -20.41 -17.20
N LEU A 254 -22.64 -20.85 -15.93
CA LEU A 254 -23.79 -21.46 -15.25
C LEU A 254 -25.00 -20.52 -15.18
N TYR A 255 -24.78 -19.24 -14.92
CA TYR A 255 -25.87 -18.25 -14.92
C TYR A 255 -26.50 -18.06 -16.31
N VAL A 256 -25.68 -18.03 -17.37
CA VAL A 256 -26.19 -17.94 -18.76
C VAL A 256 -27.10 -19.14 -19.06
N ARG A 257 -26.72 -20.34 -18.60
CA ARG A 257 -27.48 -21.57 -18.78
C ARG A 257 -28.73 -21.65 -17.89
N ARG A 258 -28.66 -21.15 -16.66
CA ARG A 258 -29.77 -21.17 -15.68
C ARG A 258 -29.93 -19.79 -15.02
N ARG A 259 -30.69 -18.91 -15.70
CA ARG A 259 -30.92 -17.50 -15.29
C ARG A 259 -31.66 -17.34 -13.96
N THR A 260 -32.27 -18.40 -13.44
CA THR A 260 -32.92 -18.42 -12.11
C THR A 260 -31.92 -18.26 -10.98
N ASP A 261 -30.69 -18.75 -11.15
CA ASP A 261 -29.64 -18.76 -10.12
C ASP A 261 -28.83 -17.47 -10.14
N LYS A 262 -29.46 -16.39 -9.70
CA LYS A 262 -28.85 -15.05 -9.70
C LYS A 262 -27.59 -14.98 -8.83
N GLU A 263 -27.41 -15.87 -7.87
CA GLU A 263 -26.17 -15.99 -7.09
C GLU A 263 -24.94 -16.28 -7.95
N ASN A 264 -25.09 -17.07 -9.02
CA ASN A 264 -24.02 -17.39 -9.96
C ASN A 264 -23.58 -16.15 -10.74
N LEU A 265 -24.53 -15.27 -11.10
CA LEU A 265 -24.24 -13.98 -11.74
C LEU A 265 -23.40 -13.09 -10.81
N TYR A 266 -23.87 -12.86 -9.59
CA TYR A 266 -23.19 -11.94 -8.67
C TYR A 266 -21.82 -12.47 -8.26
N TYR A 267 -21.68 -13.76 -8.01
CA TYR A 267 -20.40 -14.36 -7.68
C TYR A 267 -19.42 -14.34 -8.86
N GLY A 268 -19.89 -14.70 -10.06
CA GLY A 268 -19.09 -14.63 -11.27
C GLY A 268 -18.62 -13.21 -11.58
N LEU A 269 -19.53 -12.22 -11.50
CA LEU A 269 -19.20 -10.81 -11.69
C LEU A 269 -18.22 -10.30 -10.62
N PHE A 270 -18.46 -10.62 -9.35
CA PHE A 270 -17.54 -10.29 -8.26
C PHE A 270 -16.14 -10.83 -8.54
N THR A 271 -16.05 -12.10 -8.95
CA THR A 271 -14.77 -12.77 -9.20
C THR A 271 -14.06 -12.17 -10.41
N LEU A 272 -14.77 -11.85 -11.50
CA LEU A 272 -14.17 -11.16 -12.66
C LEU A 272 -13.69 -9.75 -12.30
N LEU A 273 -14.50 -8.97 -11.60
CA LEU A 273 -14.12 -7.65 -11.13
C LEU A 273 -12.88 -7.72 -10.24
N LEU A 274 -12.81 -8.71 -9.34
CA LEU A 274 -11.66 -8.95 -8.49
C LEU A 274 -10.41 -9.30 -9.32
N VAL A 275 -10.53 -10.11 -10.38
CA VAL A 275 -9.43 -10.42 -11.29
C VAL A 275 -8.86 -9.16 -11.93
N VAL A 276 -9.73 -8.34 -12.51
CA VAL A 276 -9.32 -7.09 -13.17
C VAL A 276 -8.69 -6.14 -12.16
N TYR A 277 -9.30 -5.99 -10.97
CA TYR A 277 -8.75 -5.16 -9.90
C TYR A 277 -7.34 -5.60 -9.47
N GLN A 278 -7.14 -6.91 -9.26
CA GLN A 278 -5.86 -7.44 -8.83
C GLN A 278 -4.81 -7.37 -9.94
N PHE A 279 -5.21 -7.51 -11.20
CA PHE A 279 -4.34 -7.28 -12.36
C PHE A 279 -3.88 -5.82 -12.44
N LEU A 280 -4.77 -4.85 -12.20
CA LEU A 280 -4.42 -3.42 -12.13
C LEU A 280 -3.48 -3.08 -10.96
N ARG A 281 -3.21 -4.01 -10.04
CA ARG A 281 -2.20 -3.87 -8.98
C ARG A 281 -0.88 -4.58 -9.29
N ASN A 282 -0.84 -5.40 -10.33
CA ASN A 282 0.35 -6.09 -10.80
C ASN A 282 1.26 -5.12 -11.56
N GLN A 283 2.58 -5.32 -11.51
CA GLN A 283 3.53 -4.46 -12.22
C GLN A 283 3.51 -4.64 -13.73
N THR A 284 3.12 -5.82 -14.23
CA THR A 284 3.05 -6.10 -15.68
C THR A 284 2.00 -5.25 -16.40
N LYS A 285 1.10 -4.57 -15.67
CA LYS A 285 0.14 -3.62 -16.26
C LYS A 285 0.84 -2.49 -17.03
N TYR A 286 2.07 -2.14 -16.64
CA TYR A 286 2.84 -1.07 -17.27
C TYR A 286 3.38 -1.44 -18.66
N ASP A 287 3.33 -2.72 -19.01
CA ASP A 287 3.76 -3.21 -20.33
C ASP A 287 2.65 -3.12 -21.38
N LEU A 288 1.42 -2.77 -20.98
CA LEU A 288 0.25 -2.68 -21.87
C LEU A 288 0.23 -1.41 -22.73
N GLY A 289 1.07 -0.42 -22.42
CA GLY A 289 1.06 0.89 -23.10
C GLY A 289 -0.18 1.75 -22.80
N ILE A 290 -1.03 1.34 -21.84
CA ILE A 290 -2.18 2.14 -21.39
C ILE A 290 -1.68 3.23 -20.44
N GLU A 291 -2.16 4.46 -20.61
CA GLU A 291 -1.80 5.53 -19.68
C GLU A 291 -2.31 5.25 -18.27
N PHE A 292 -1.46 5.59 -17.30
CA PHE A 292 -1.69 5.31 -15.88
C PHE A 292 -3.00 5.90 -15.34
N ILE A 293 -3.42 7.07 -15.82
CA ILE A 293 -4.65 7.71 -15.39
C ILE A 293 -5.89 6.86 -15.67
N TYR A 294 -5.95 6.19 -16.83
CA TYR A 294 -7.07 5.32 -17.20
C TYR A 294 -7.05 4.03 -16.40
N MET A 295 -5.87 3.45 -16.17
CA MET A 295 -5.72 2.29 -15.30
C MET A 295 -6.21 2.60 -13.88
N LYS A 296 -5.87 3.77 -13.33
CA LYS A 296 -6.33 4.19 -12.02
C LYS A 296 -7.81 4.49 -11.97
N LYS A 297 -8.37 5.15 -12.99
CA LYS A 297 -9.81 5.37 -13.11
C LYS A 297 -10.58 4.05 -13.03
N LEU A 298 -10.14 3.05 -13.82
CA LEU A 298 -10.74 1.71 -13.80
C LEU A 298 -10.60 1.04 -12.43
N GLU A 299 -9.44 1.20 -11.77
CA GLU A 299 -9.22 0.68 -10.42
C GLU A 299 -10.24 1.22 -9.41
N TYR A 300 -10.48 2.53 -9.37
CA TYR A 300 -11.46 3.16 -8.46
C TYR A 300 -12.91 2.77 -8.78
N ILE A 301 -13.27 2.67 -10.07
CA ILE A 301 -14.59 2.21 -10.51
C ILE A 301 -14.85 0.79 -9.99
N ILE A 302 -13.93 -0.13 -10.27
CA ILE A 302 -14.08 -1.53 -9.86
C ILE A 302 -14.13 -1.62 -8.33
N LEU A 303 -13.25 -0.91 -7.63
CA LEU A 303 -13.19 -0.90 -6.18
C LEU A 303 -14.51 -0.44 -5.54
N THR A 304 -15.17 0.54 -6.16
CA THR A 304 -16.48 1.04 -5.71
C THR A 304 -17.59 0.01 -5.91
N ILE A 305 -17.57 -0.72 -7.04
CA ILE A 305 -18.59 -1.71 -7.39
C ILE A 305 -18.41 -3.05 -6.64
N LEU A 306 -17.17 -3.40 -6.30
CA LEU A 306 -16.80 -4.73 -5.80
C LEU A 306 -17.57 -5.14 -4.53
N ILE A 307 -17.62 -4.25 -3.54
CA ILE A 307 -18.29 -4.52 -2.25
C ILE A 307 -19.83 -4.61 -2.40
N PRO A 308 -20.52 -3.68 -3.09
CA PRO A 308 -21.94 -3.83 -3.43
C PRO A 308 -22.28 -5.14 -4.13
N VAL A 309 -21.50 -5.56 -5.13
CA VAL A 309 -21.74 -6.82 -5.85
C VAL A 309 -21.58 -8.02 -4.92
N PHE A 310 -20.58 -8.02 -4.03
CA PHE A 310 -20.44 -9.07 -3.03
C PHE A 310 -21.61 -9.10 -2.04
N ALA A 311 -22.08 -7.93 -1.59
CA ALA A 311 -23.25 -7.85 -0.73
C ALA A 311 -24.53 -8.37 -1.44
N ALA A 312 -24.68 -8.09 -2.73
CA ALA A 312 -25.76 -8.60 -3.56
C ALA A 312 -25.69 -10.14 -3.71
N PHE A 313 -24.48 -10.71 -3.84
CA PHE A 313 -24.27 -12.15 -3.80
C PHE A 313 -24.78 -12.75 -2.48
N ILE A 314 -24.34 -12.25 -1.33
CA ILE A 314 -24.75 -12.77 -0.01
C ILE A 314 -26.27 -12.68 0.18
N ARG A 315 -26.87 -11.53 -0.17
CA ARG A 315 -28.32 -11.33 -0.07
C ARG A 315 -29.08 -12.35 -0.91
N THR A 316 -28.65 -12.54 -2.16
CA THR A 316 -29.31 -13.43 -3.12
C THR A 316 -29.14 -14.90 -2.72
N TYR A 317 -27.92 -15.29 -2.33
CA TYR A 317 -27.59 -16.66 -1.91
C TYR A 317 -28.44 -17.11 -0.72
N PHE A 318 -28.53 -16.28 0.31
CA PHE A 318 -29.32 -16.56 1.51
C PHE A 318 -30.79 -16.12 1.41
N LYS A 319 -31.26 -15.72 0.22
CA LYS A 319 -32.66 -15.32 -0.03
C LYS A 319 -33.19 -14.27 0.96
N PHE A 320 -32.37 -13.28 1.31
CA PHE A 320 -32.83 -12.13 2.11
C PHE A 320 -33.60 -11.16 1.23
N GLU A 321 -34.66 -10.57 1.77
CA GLU A 321 -35.45 -9.56 1.08
C GLU A 321 -34.65 -8.28 0.85
N ARG A 322 -35.03 -7.56 -0.22
CA ARG A 322 -34.41 -6.28 -0.56
C ARG A 322 -35.10 -5.17 0.21
N ASN A 323 -34.37 -4.58 1.15
CA ASN A 323 -34.88 -3.49 1.98
C ASN A 323 -34.59 -2.13 1.33
N LEU A 324 -35.40 -1.12 1.64
CA LEU A 324 -35.21 0.27 1.17
C LEU A 324 -33.78 0.77 1.42
N PHE A 325 -33.24 0.50 2.62
CA PHE A 325 -31.87 0.85 2.99
C PHE A 325 -30.83 0.32 1.98
N SER A 326 -30.92 -0.96 1.61
CA SER A 326 -30.00 -1.56 0.63
C SER A 326 -30.16 -0.96 -0.77
N SER A 327 -31.39 -0.60 -1.16
CA SER A 327 -31.65 0.04 -2.45
C SER A 327 -31.10 1.46 -2.52
N VAL A 328 -31.26 2.24 -1.45
CA VAL A 328 -30.71 3.60 -1.35
C VAL A 328 -29.18 3.56 -1.38
N LEU A 329 -28.58 2.63 -0.63
CA LEU A 329 -27.12 2.48 -0.59
C LEU A 329 -26.56 2.08 -1.97
N ASP A 330 -27.18 1.12 -2.65
CA ASP A 330 -26.81 0.75 -4.03
C ASP A 330 -26.91 1.95 -4.99
N GLY A 331 -27.96 2.77 -4.85
CA GLY A 331 -28.14 4.00 -5.65
C GLY A 331 -27.05 5.05 -5.40
N ILE A 332 -26.64 5.24 -4.14
CA ILE A 332 -25.53 6.13 -3.78
C ILE A 332 -24.21 5.64 -4.41
N TYR A 333 -23.93 4.34 -4.37
CA TYR A 333 -22.73 3.76 -4.97
C TYR A 333 -22.75 3.80 -6.50
N LEU A 334 -23.92 3.73 -7.11
CA LEU A 334 -24.08 4.00 -8.54
C LEU A 334 -23.71 5.45 -8.88
N CYS A 335 -24.16 6.42 -8.08
CA CYS A 335 -23.76 7.82 -8.25
C CYS A 335 -22.24 8.02 -8.11
N PHE A 336 -21.60 7.37 -7.14
CA PHE A 336 -20.13 7.40 -7.00
C PHE A 336 -19.45 6.81 -8.23
N THR A 337 -19.95 5.68 -8.73
CA THR A 337 -19.43 5.04 -9.94
C THR A 337 -19.55 5.97 -11.15
N LEU A 338 -20.70 6.60 -11.35
CA LEU A 338 -20.91 7.58 -12.42
C LEU A 338 -19.99 8.80 -12.29
N PHE A 339 -19.77 9.28 -11.06
CA PHE A 339 -18.80 10.34 -10.80
C PHE A 339 -17.39 9.95 -11.24
N TYR A 340 -16.93 8.73 -10.91
CA TYR A 340 -15.63 8.23 -11.36
C TYR A 340 -15.54 8.10 -12.88
N VAL A 341 -16.65 7.77 -13.56
CA VAL A 341 -16.69 7.67 -15.03
C VAL A 341 -16.58 9.05 -15.69
N VAL A 342 -17.22 10.07 -15.13
CA VAL A 342 -17.24 11.44 -15.71
C VAL A 342 -16.01 12.25 -15.34
N SER A 343 -15.57 12.16 -14.09
CA SER A 343 -14.37 12.85 -13.62
C SER A 343 -13.12 12.27 -14.30
N ASN A 344 -12.07 13.09 -14.46
CA ASN A 344 -10.77 12.73 -15.02
C ASN A 344 -9.62 13.16 -14.10
N ASP A 345 -9.90 13.37 -12.81
CA ASP A 345 -8.90 13.84 -11.84
C ASP A 345 -8.72 12.87 -10.68
N VAL A 346 -7.49 12.35 -10.57
CA VAL A 346 -7.10 11.39 -9.54
C VAL A 346 -7.15 11.97 -8.12
N ILE A 347 -6.96 13.28 -7.96
CA ILE A 347 -7.10 13.95 -6.66
C ILE A 347 -8.55 13.86 -6.18
N HIS A 348 -9.50 14.17 -7.07
CA HIS A 348 -10.92 14.03 -6.79
C HIS A 348 -11.30 12.57 -6.52
N TYR A 349 -10.74 11.63 -7.27
CA TYR A 349 -10.98 10.21 -7.02
C TYR A 349 -10.55 9.79 -5.62
N ASN A 350 -9.33 10.19 -5.24
CA ASN A 350 -8.74 9.86 -3.95
C ASN A 350 -9.51 10.51 -2.80
N MET A 351 -9.93 11.78 -2.96
CA MET A 351 -10.73 12.49 -1.97
C MET A 351 -12.06 11.79 -1.71
N LEU A 352 -12.83 11.51 -2.77
CA LEU A 352 -14.14 10.84 -2.66
C LEU A 352 -13.98 9.45 -2.05
N ASN A 353 -12.97 8.70 -2.50
CA ASN A 353 -12.73 7.36 -1.99
C ASN A 353 -12.42 7.38 -0.49
N LYS A 354 -11.44 8.20 -0.08
CA LYS A 354 -10.95 8.29 1.30
C LYS A 354 -12.02 8.79 2.27
N HIS A 355 -12.79 9.81 1.89
CA HIS A 355 -13.71 10.50 2.81
C HIS A 355 -15.16 10.03 2.72
N VAL A 356 -15.55 9.28 1.69
CA VAL A 356 -16.95 8.89 1.50
C VAL A 356 -17.09 7.40 1.20
N VAL A 357 -16.49 6.90 0.12
CA VAL A 357 -16.69 5.50 -0.33
C VAL A 357 -16.20 4.50 0.71
N GLN A 358 -15.04 4.74 1.32
CA GLN A 358 -14.51 3.85 2.35
C GLN A 358 -15.40 3.81 3.60
N TYR A 359 -15.97 4.95 4.02
CA TYR A 359 -16.90 4.97 5.15
C TYR A 359 -18.21 4.25 4.81
N GLY A 360 -18.70 4.38 3.57
CA GLY A 360 -19.86 3.63 3.10
C GLY A 360 -19.66 2.11 3.13
N TRP A 361 -18.43 1.62 2.97
CA TRP A 361 -18.16 0.17 3.06
C TRP A 361 -18.46 -0.39 4.44
N PHE A 362 -18.33 0.39 5.51
CA PHE A 362 -18.72 -0.09 6.85
C PHE A 362 -20.21 -0.44 6.91
N LEU A 363 -21.06 0.26 6.15
CA LEU A 363 -22.49 -0.06 6.05
C LEU A 363 -22.71 -1.40 5.35
N TYR A 364 -22.03 -1.65 4.22
CA TYR A 364 -22.09 -2.94 3.51
C TYR A 364 -21.52 -4.08 4.35
N VAL A 365 -20.36 -3.87 4.99
CA VAL A 365 -19.72 -4.88 5.86
C VAL A 365 -20.60 -5.20 7.06
N GLY A 366 -21.21 -4.19 7.69
CA GLY A 366 -22.17 -4.38 8.77
C GLY A 366 -23.38 -5.22 8.30
N MET A 367 -23.92 -4.91 7.12
CA MET A 367 -25.03 -5.66 6.52
C MET A 367 -24.65 -7.12 6.19
N ILE A 368 -23.49 -7.35 5.56
CA ILE A 368 -22.98 -8.69 5.26
C ILE A 368 -22.78 -9.48 6.56
N THR A 369 -22.16 -8.87 7.56
CA THR A 369 -21.93 -9.50 8.87
C THR A 369 -23.25 -9.85 9.54
N TYR A 370 -24.24 -8.96 9.51
CA TYR A 370 -25.58 -9.23 10.01
C TYR A 370 -26.23 -10.45 9.32
N TYR A 371 -26.18 -10.53 7.99
CA TYR A 371 -26.71 -11.66 7.24
C TYR A 371 -26.00 -12.98 7.57
N LEU A 372 -24.67 -12.96 7.64
CA LEU A 372 -23.86 -14.14 7.96
C LEU A 372 -24.12 -14.63 9.39
N VAL A 373 -24.11 -13.72 10.38
CA VAL A 373 -24.36 -14.07 11.79
C VAL A 373 -25.77 -14.62 11.97
N ARG A 374 -26.79 -14.00 11.37
CA ARG A 374 -28.17 -14.51 11.46
C ARG A 374 -28.31 -15.92 10.88
N ARG A 375 -27.62 -16.21 9.77
CA ARG A 375 -27.63 -17.56 9.14
C ARG A 375 -26.76 -18.58 9.89
N MET A 376 -25.69 -18.12 10.52
CA MET A 376 -24.86 -18.94 11.40
C MET A 376 -25.63 -19.36 12.66
N ILE A 377 -26.39 -18.45 13.28
CA ILE A 377 -27.29 -18.77 14.42
C ILE A 377 -28.35 -19.79 13.98
N ALA A 378 -28.84 -19.69 12.74
CA ALA A 378 -29.71 -20.69 12.13
C ALA A 378 -28.99 -22.00 11.72
N LYS A 379 -27.77 -22.25 12.21
CA LYS A 379 -26.93 -23.45 11.99
C LYS A 379 -26.64 -23.78 10.52
N ASN A 380 -26.65 -22.78 9.63
CA ASN A 380 -26.29 -22.99 8.23
C ASN A 380 -24.76 -23.09 8.07
N ARG A 381 -24.26 -24.27 7.66
CA ARG A 381 -22.82 -24.54 7.46
C ARG A 381 -22.19 -23.67 6.38
N ASP A 382 -22.95 -23.26 5.37
CA ASP A 382 -22.48 -22.41 4.27
C ASP A 382 -22.09 -21.01 4.81
N ALA A 383 -22.86 -20.47 5.77
CA ALA A 383 -22.55 -19.17 6.37
C ALA A 383 -21.21 -19.19 7.15
N LEU A 384 -20.91 -20.30 7.82
CA LEU A 384 -19.65 -20.49 8.53
C LEU A 384 -18.45 -20.52 7.56
N LEU A 385 -18.58 -21.23 6.44
CA LEU A 385 -17.54 -21.31 5.42
C LEU A 385 -17.26 -19.95 4.76
N ILE A 386 -18.31 -19.18 4.43
CA ILE A 386 -18.14 -17.81 3.89
C ILE A 386 -17.46 -16.92 4.94
N LEU A 387 -17.92 -16.96 6.19
CA LEU A 387 -17.35 -16.16 7.27
C LEU A 387 -15.86 -16.49 7.51
N GLY A 388 -15.50 -17.77 7.49
CA GLY A 388 -14.12 -18.22 7.59
C GLY A 388 -13.25 -17.67 6.45
N GLY A 389 -13.75 -17.71 5.20
CA GLY A 389 -13.05 -17.13 4.05
C GLY A 389 -12.88 -15.60 4.17
N VAL A 390 -13.93 -14.89 4.59
CA VAL A 390 -13.87 -13.44 4.84
C VAL A 390 -12.85 -13.13 5.95
N LEU A 391 -12.83 -13.90 7.03
CA LEU A 391 -11.91 -13.71 8.14
C LEU A 391 -10.45 -13.89 7.70
N ILE A 392 -10.16 -14.90 6.86
CA ILE A 392 -8.82 -15.10 6.29
C ILE A 392 -8.38 -13.88 5.48
N ILE A 393 -9.26 -13.32 4.63
CA ILE A 393 -8.95 -12.09 3.87
C ILE A 393 -8.74 -10.90 4.81
N VAL A 394 -9.56 -10.77 5.86
CA VAL A 394 -9.45 -9.69 6.83
C VAL A 394 -8.11 -9.76 7.55
N ILE A 395 -7.73 -10.93 8.06
CA ILE A 395 -6.44 -11.18 8.73
C ILE A 395 -5.28 -10.89 7.78
N ALA A 396 -5.33 -11.41 6.56
CA ALA A 396 -4.32 -11.14 5.54
C ALA A 396 -4.21 -9.63 5.26
N GLY A 397 -5.35 -8.93 5.18
CA GLY A 397 -5.40 -7.49 4.97
C GLY A 397 -4.77 -6.71 6.10
N VAL A 398 -5.00 -7.11 7.35
CA VAL A 398 -4.35 -6.51 8.52
C VAL A 398 -2.84 -6.71 8.45
N LEU A 399 -2.39 -7.94 8.18
CA LEU A 399 -0.96 -8.27 8.08
C LEU A 399 -0.27 -7.48 6.97
N ASP A 400 -0.87 -7.41 5.77
CA ASP A 400 -0.33 -6.61 4.66
C ASP A 400 -0.25 -5.11 5.01
N THR A 401 -1.21 -4.61 5.80
CA THR A 401 -1.22 -3.20 6.22
C THR A 401 -0.15 -2.90 7.27
N LEU A 402 0.05 -3.81 8.23
CA LEU A 402 1.14 -3.71 9.20
C LEU A 402 2.50 -3.80 8.51
N GLY A 403 2.60 -4.66 7.48
CA GLY A 403 3.76 -4.76 6.59
C GLY A 403 4.04 -3.46 5.85
N ALA A 404 3.03 -2.88 5.22
CA ALA A 404 3.15 -1.63 4.48
C ALA A 404 3.49 -0.41 5.37
N ARG A 405 3.23 -0.49 6.67
CA ARG A 405 3.62 0.54 7.66
C ARG A 405 5.02 0.32 8.25
N ASN A 406 5.78 -0.66 7.74
CA ASN A 406 7.07 -1.08 8.28
C ASN A 406 7.05 -1.42 9.78
N ILE A 407 5.89 -1.84 10.32
CA ILE A 407 5.78 -2.31 11.70
C ILE A 407 6.31 -3.74 11.80
N ILE A 408 6.03 -4.56 10.78
CA ILE A 408 6.44 -5.96 10.68
C ILE A 408 6.99 -6.20 9.29
N VAL A 409 8.10 -6.92 9.16
CA VAL A 409 8.57 -7.39 7.85
C VAL A 409 7.81 -8.67 7.51
N PHE A 410 6.72 -8.54 6.76
CA PHE A 410 5.88 -9.66 6.36
C PHE A 410 5.55 -9.61 4.86
N PRO A 411 5.65 -10.71 4.11
CA PRO A 411 5.26 -10.75 2.70
C PRO A 411 3.78 -10.39 2.52
N ARG A 412 3.44 -9.76 1.39
CA ARG A 412 2.03 -9.48 1.05
C ARG A 412 1.28 -10.78 0.76
N ILE A 413 0.33 -11.14 1.60
CA ILE A 413 -0.41 -12.40 1.54
C ILE A 413 -1.85 -12.27 1.07
N VAL A 414 -2.43 -11.05 0.97
CA VAL A 414 -3.85 -10.92 0.59
C VAL A 414 -4.15 -11.51 -0.78
N GLY A 415 -3.23 -11.36 -1.74
CA GLY A 415 -3.39 -11.95 -3.07
C GLY A 415 -3.60 -13.48 -3.03
N TYR A 416 -2.95 -14.16 -2.08
CA TYR A 416 -3.06 -15.60 -1.85
C TYR A 416 -4.28 -15.95 -1.01
N ALA A 417 -4.64 -15.11 -0.04
CA ALA A 417 -5.85 -15.28 0.78
C ALA A 417 -7.14 -15.31 -0.07
N PHE A 418 -7.16 -14.57 -1.19
CA PHE A 418 -8.28 -14.61 -2.12
C PHE A 418 -8.52 -15.99 -2.73
N LEU A 419 -7.50 -16.84 -2.90
CA LEU A 419 -7.68 -18.19 -3.42
C LEU A 419 -8.60 -19.01 -2.51
N PHE A 420 -8.32 -19.01 -1.20
CA PHE A 420 -9.12 -19.73 -0.22
C PHE A 420 -10.56 -19.22 -0.17
N PHE A 421 -10.74 -17.91 -0.26
CA PHE A 421 -12.07 -17.30 -0.27
C PHE A 421 -12.87 -17.60 -1.54
N ILE A 422 -12.22 -17.56 -2.70
CA ILE A 422 -12.86 -17.91 -3.97
C ILE A 422 -13.26 -19.39 -3.93
N LEU A 423 -12.33 -20.28 -3.58
CA LEU A 423 -12.61 -21.71 -3.51
C LEU A 423 -13.68 -22.06 -2.47
N SER A 424 -13.73 -21.37 -1.33
CA SER A 424 -14.77 -21.62 -0.32
C SER A 424 -16.16 -21.30 -0.85
N ILE A 425 -16.34 -20.17 -1.53
CA ILE A 425 -17.63 -19.82 -2.13
C ILE A 425 -17.97 -20.73 -3.31
N ALA A 426 -16.99 -21.07 -4.15
CA ALA A 426 -17.19 -21.99 -5.27
C ALA A 426 -17.67 -23.37 -4.78
N THR A 427 -17.09 -23.87 -3.68
CA THR A 427 -17.50 -25.14 -3.05
C THR A 427 -18.93 -25.07 -2.54
N ILE A 428 -19.31 -23.95 -1.92
CA ILE A 428 -20.67 -23.75 -1.39
C ILE A 428 -21.71 -23.76 -2.52
N LEU A 429 -21.43 -23.06 -3.62
CA LEU A 429 -22.31 -23.04 -4.78
C LEU A 429 -22.42 -24.41 -5.44
N ALA A 430 -21.30 -25.14 -5.56
CA ALA A 430 -21.29 -26.50 -6.09
C ALA A 430 -22.11 -27.46 -5.22
N ASN A 431 -21.91 -27.44 -3.89
CA ASN A 431 -22.69 -28.28 -2.97
C ASN A 431 -24.18 -27.94 -2.98
N LYS A 432 -24.53 -26.66 -3.11
CA LYS A 432 -25.92 -26.25 -3.27
C LYS A 432 -26.54 -26.83 -4.55
N PHE A 433 -25.81 -26.84 -5.66
CA PHE A 433 -26.29 -27.41 -6.91
C PHE A 433 -26.55 -28.92 -6.78
N VAL A 434 -25.65 -29.65 -6.12
CA VAL A 434 -25.81 -31.10 -5.86
C VAL A 434 -27.06 -31.35 -5.01
N ARG A 435 -27.20 -30.66 -3.87
CA ARG A 435 -28.37 -30.81 -2.97
C ARG A 435 -29.71 -30.56 -3.70
N LEU A 436 -29.75 -29.54 -4.57
CA LEU A 436 -30.94 -29.24 -5.34
C LEU A 436 -31.28 -30.31 -6.39
N ASN A 437 -30.28 -30.99 -6.94
CA ASN A 437 -30.54 -32.09 -7.89
C ASN A 437 -30.98 -33.35 -7.16
N GLU A 438 -30.38 -33.67 -6.01
CA GLU A 438 -30.80 -34.79 -5.15
C GLU A 438 -32.28 -34.63 -4.72
N GLU A 439 -32.68 -33.42 -4.28
CA GLU A 439 -34.09 -33.13 -3.95
C GLU A 439 -35.05 -33.31 -5.13
N VAL A 440 -34.60 -33.03 -6.37
CA VAL A 440 -35.42 -33.24 -7.58
C VAL A 440 -35.48 -34.71 -7.98
N GLU A 441 -34.40 -35.47 -7.78
CA GLU A 441 -34.38 -36.91 -8.00
C GLU A 441 -35.25 -37.66 -6.99
N GLU A 442 -35.30 -37.23 -5.72
CA GLU A 442 -36.16 -37.84 -4.70
C GLU A 442 -37.67 -37.58 -4.91
N LEU A 443 -38.02 -36.51 -5.63
CA LEU A 443 -39.41 -36.12 -5.90
C LEU A 443 -40.01 -36.75 -7.18
N ASN A 444 -39.18 -37.32 -8.05
CA ASN A 444 -39.59 -38.03 -9.27
C ASN A 444 -39.61 -39.53 -9.04
#